data_AF-A0AAI8BH81-F1
#
_entry.id   AF-A0AAI8BH81-F1
#
_cell.length_a   1.000
_cell.length_b   1.000
_cell.length_c   1.000
_cell.angle_alpha   90.00
_cell.angle_beta   90.00
_cell.angle_gamma   90.00
#
_symmetry.space_group_name_H-M   'P 1'
#
loop_
_entity.id
_entity.type
_entity.pdbx_description
1 polymer ?
#
loop_
_entity_poly.entity_id
_entity_poly.type
_entity_poly.pdbx_seq_one_letter_code
_entity_poly.pdbx_strand_id
1 'polypeptide(L)'
;MHTRYGLSVGAYLHICVGMTIAILSIIMIIAALEKRSLRYYYPYLFNDYTALKSDLSELTRLRLPNPRSGSIAAIVQGFGLLALSIAWISGSMWFIAWNLQFDYTQNLKDLHKTLVGLIEFYICVHGIMGIVHYFVQRYFRRFISNVDN
;
A
#
# COMPACT_ATOMS: atom_id res chain seq x y z
N MET A 1 -11.38 21.41 -23.07
CA MET A 1 -12.82 21.64 -22.84
C MET A 1 -13.07 21.81 -21.35
N HIS A 2 -13.35 23.03 -20.90
CA HIS A 2 -13.90 23.30 -19.57
C HIS A 2 -15.42 23.12 -19.65
N THR A 3 -15.99 22.19 -18.89
CA THR A 3 -17.44 22.07 -18.75
C THR A 3 -17.93 22.95 -17.59
N ARG A 4 -19.23 23.24 -17.58
CA ARG A 4 -19.94 24.34 -16.89
C ARG A 4 -19.79 24.46 -15.34
N TYR A 5 -18.87 23.73 -14.72
CA TYR A 5 -18.52 23.82 -13.28
C TYR A 5 -17.03 23.99 -12.98
N GLY A 6 -16.19 24.32 -13.97
CA GLY A 6 -14.79 24.72 -13.74
C GLY A 6 -13.78 23.59 -13.55
N LEU A 7 -14.18 22.31 -13.63
CA LEU A 7 -13.27 21.15 -13.55
C LEU A 7 -12.96 20.55 -14.92
N SER A 8 -11.80 19.91 -15.02
CA SER A 8 -11.41 19.13 -16.20
C SER A 8 -12.04 17.73 -16.19
N VAL A 9 -12.14 17.10 -17.35
CA VAL A 9 -12.57 15.70 -17.48
C VAL A 9 -11.71 14.76 -16.62
N GLY A 10 -10.40 15.02 -16.54
CA GLY A 10 -9.48 14.24 -15.70
C GLY A 10 -9.83 14.31 -14.22
N ALA A 11 -10.31 15.46 -13.72
CA ALA A 11 -10.72 15.59 -12.33
C ALA A 11 -11.96 14.73 -12.03
N TYR A 12 -12.96 14.74 -12.91
CA TYR A 12 -14.14 13.87 -12.75
C TYR A 12 -13.77 12.39 -12.79
N LEU A 13 -12.91 11.97 -13.72
CA LEU A 13 -12.42 10.60 -13.79
C LEU A 13 -11.68 10.19 -12.52
N HIS A 14 -10.78 11.04 -12.02
CA HIS A 14 -10.04 10.79 -10.78
C HIS A 14 -11.00 10.60 -9.59
N ILE A 15 -12.01 11.45 -9.45
CA ILE A 15 -13.00 11.35 -8.37
C ILE A 15 -13.79 10.05 -8.46
N CYS A 16 -14.35 9.72 -9.63
CA CYS A 16 -15.14 8.51 -9.81
C CYS A 16 -14.32 7.24 -9.56
N VAL A 17 -13.13 7.14 -10.19
CA VAL A 17 -12.23 6.00 -10.02
C VAL A 17 -11.73 5.91 -8.59
N GLY A 18 -11.36 7.04 -7.97
CA GLY A 18 -10.91 7.11 -6.59
C GLY A 18 -11.97 6.61 -5.60
N MET A 19 -13.24 6.98 -5.78
CA MET A 19 -14.35 6.47 -4.96
C MET A 19 -14.55 4.96 -5.12
N THR A 20 -14.47 4.45 -6.36
CA THR A 20 -14.54 2.99 -6.59
C THR A 20 -13.38 2.27 -5.89
N ILE A 21 -12.15 2.78 -6.02
CA ILE A 21 -10.97 2.22 -5.35
C ILE A 21 -11.11 2.28 -3.82
N ALA A 22 -11.69 3.34 -3.27
CA ALA A 22 -11.92 3.45 -1.82
C ALA A 22 -12.81 2.31 -1.29
N ILE A 23 -13.94 2.05 -1.96
CA ILE A 23 -14.86 0.96 -1.59
C ILE A 23 -14.15 -0.41 -1.69
N LEU A 24 -13.49 -0.67 -2.82
CA LEU A 24 -12.76 -1.92 -3.02
C LEU A 24 -11.61 -2.09 -2.01
N SER A 25 -10.92 -1.00 -1.66
CA SER A 25 -9.89 -0.99 -0.64
C SER A 25 -10.42 -1.39 0.72
N ILE A 26 -11.57 -0.86 1.13
CA ILE A 26 -12.18 -1.21 2.43
C ILE A 26 -12.49 -2.71 2.49
N ILE A 27 -13.11 -3.25 1.43
CA ILE A 27 -13.41 -4.68 1.33
C ILE A 27 -12.12 -5.50 1.40
N MET A 28 -11.09 -5.11 0.66
CA MET A 28 -9.79 -5.79 0.64
C MET A 28 -9.11 -5.75 2.01
N ILE A 29 -9.15 -4.62 2.73
CA ILE A 29 -8.57 -4.48 4.06
C ILE A 29 -9.29 -5.41 5.05
N ILE A 30 -10.62 -5.41 5.04
CA ILE A 30 -11.42 -6.30 5.90
C ILE A 30 -11.05 -7.76 5.60
N ALA A 31 -11.10 -8.18 4.33
CA ALA A 31 -10.76 -9.54 3.93
C ALA A 31 -9.31 -9.91 4.29
N ALA A 32 -8.36 -8.97 4.16
CA ALA A 32 -6.97 -9.17 4.51
C ALA A 32 -6.78 -9.40 6.02
N LEU A 33 -7.52 -8.66 6.85
CA LEU A 33 -7.48 -8.74 8.31
C LEU A 33 -8.25 -9.96 8.87
N GLU A 34 -9.33 -10.38 8.20
CA GLU A 34 -10.04 -11.62 8.52
C GLU A 34 -9.18 -12.84 8.20
N LYS A 35 -8.51 -12.83 7.04
CA LYS A 35 -7.67 -13.95 6.62
C LYS A 35 -6.35 -14.02 7.39
N ARG A 36 -5.81 -12.86 7.79
CA ARG A 36 -4.52 -12.73 8.49
C ARG A 36 -4.64 -11.66 9.57
N SER A 37 -4.23 -11.96 10.79
CA SER A 37 -4.32 -11.00 11.90
C SER A 37 -3.48 -9.74 11.68
N LEU A 38 -3.77 -8.65 12.40
CA LEU A 38 -2.95 -7.43 12.38
C LEU A 38 -1.47 -7.70 12.67
N ARG A 39 -1.16 -8.68 13.53
CA ARG A 39 0.22 -9.10 13.83
C ARG A 39 0.95 -9.66 12.62
N TYR A 40 0.24 -10.20 11.63
CA TYR A 40 0.84 -10.68 10.39
C TYR A 40 1.52 -9.56 9.60
N TYR A 41 0.85 -8.40 9.47
CA TYR A 41 1.32 -7.25 8.69
C TYR A 41 2.14 -6.27 9.52
N TYR A 42 1.83 -6.12 10.81
CA TYR A 42 2.41 -5.10 11.69
C TYR A 42 3.05 -5.71 12.94
N PRO A 43 4.03 -6.61 12.80
CA PRO A 43 4.56 -7.41 13.91
C PRO A 43 5.31 -6.54 14.95
N TYR A 44 5.85 -5.40 14.53
CA TYR A 44 6.50 -4.40 15.39
C TYR A 44 5.55 -3.75 16.41
N LEU A 45 4.24 -3.70 16.13
CA LEU A 45 3.24 -3.25 17.12
C LEU A 45 3.04 -4.25 18.25
N PHE A 46 3.46 -5.50 18.05
CA PHE A 46 3.35 -6.61 19.00
C PHE A 46 4.72 -7.01 19.58
N ASN A 47 5.76 -6.20 19.36
CA ASN A 47 7.15 -6.51 19.72
C ASN A 47 7.69 -7.85 19.15
N ASP A 48 7.12 -8.32 18.04
CA ASP A 48 7.58 -9.53 17.37
C ASP A 48 8.51 -9.17 16.20
N TYR A 49 9.81 -9.34 16.40
CA TYR A 49 10.83 -9.02 15.39
C TYR A 49 11.50 -10.27 14.81
N THR A 50 11.02 -11.46 15.17
CA THR A 50 11.70 -12.74 14.90
C THR A 50 11.83 -12.99 13.41
N ALA A 51 10.71 -12.91 12.68
CA ALA A 51 10.69 -13.11 11.23
C ALA A 51 11.44 -12.00 10.48
N LEU A 52 11.25 -10.74 10.88
CA LEU A 52 11.95 -9.59 10.28
C LEU A 52 13.47 -9.72 10.38
N LYS A 53 14.01 -10.08 11.55
CA LYS A 53 15.46 -10.28 11.73
C LYS A 53 15.99 -11.43 10.88
N SER A 54 15.25 -12.53 10.82
CA SER A 54 15.58 -13.68 9.99
C SER A 54 15.60 -13.31 8.50
N ASP A 55 14.63 -12.55 8.02
CA ASP A 55 14.57 -12.10 6.63
C ASP A 55 15.71 -11.18 6.27
N LEU A 56 16.07 -10.26 7.17
CA LEU A 56 17.19 -9.35 6.96
C LEU A 56 18.50 -10.13 6.83
N SER A 57 18.71 -11.15 7.68
CA SER A 57 19.86 -12.06 7.58
C SER A 57 19.90 -12.79 6.23
N GLU A 58 18.77 -13.32 5.76
CA GLU A 58 18.71 -14.01 4.46
C GLU A 58 18.95 -13.05 3.29
N LEU A 59 18.42 -11.83 3.33
CA LEU A 59 18.68 -10.80 2.32
C LEU A 59 20.17 -10.42 2.27
N THR A 60 20.87 -10.35 3.40
CA THR A 60 22.34 -10.12 3.40
C THR A 60 23.12 -11.28 2.76
N ARG A 61 22.52 -12.47 2.69
CA ARG A 61 23.07 -13.65 2.00
C ARG A 61 22.58 -13.77 0.56
N LEU A 62 21.97 -12.71 0.02
CA LEU A 62 21.35 -12.66 -1.31
C LEU A 62 20.29 -13.76 -1.51
N ARG A 63 19.59 -14.13 -0.44
CA ARG A 63 18.46 -15.04 -0.48
C ARG A 63 17.16 -14.29 -0.29
N LEU A 64 16.21 -14.51 -1.18
CA LEU A 64 14.87 -13.95 -1.07
C LEU A 64 14.06 -14.76 -0.03
N PRO A 65 13.60 -14.13 1.05
CA PRO A 65 12.80 -14.80 2.07
C PRO A 65 11.40 -15.14 1.56
N ASN A 66 10.84 -16.24 2.08
CA ASN A 66 9.45 -16.64 1.81
C ASN A 66 8.46 -15.78 2.63
N PRO A 67 7.31 -15.42 2.05
CA PRO A 67 6.26 -14.69 2.76
C PRO A 67 5.69 -15.51 3.93
N ARG A 68 5.82 -15.00 5.16
CA ARG A 68 5.20 -15.55 6.38
C ARG A 68 4.80 -14.45 7.35
N SER A 69 4.16 -14.82 8.46
CA SER A 69 3.74 -13.85 9.47
C SER A 69 4.92 -13.01 9.97
N GLY A 70 4.79 -11.69 9.90
CA GLY A 70 5.83 -10.75 10.32
C GLY A 70 7.09 -10.71 9.45
N SER A 71 7.10 -11.38 8.29
CA SER A 71 8.16 -11.27 7.29
C SER A 71 8.24 -9.87 6.68
N ILE A 72 9.37 -9.53 6.07
CA ILE A 72 9.53 -8.29 5.29
C ILE A 72 8.46 -8.19 4.20
N ALA A 73 8.14 -9.30 3.53
CA ALA A 73 7.09 -9.32 2.52
C ALA A 73 5.70 -8.95 3.09
N ALA A 74 5.36 -9.50 4.26
CA ALA A 74 4.10 -9.18 4.94
C ALA A 74 4.07 -7.73 5.45
N ILE A 75 5.20 -7.22 5.96
CA ILE A 75 5.33 -5.83 6.41
C ILE A 75 5.16 -4.86 5.23
N VAL A 76 5.84 -5.12 4.11
CA VAL A 76 5.69 -4.32 2.88
C VAL A 76 4.23 -4.33 2.43
N GLN A 77 3.57 -5.49 2.40
CA GLN A 77 2.15 -5.56 2.08
C GLN A 77 1.30 -4.72 3.05
N GLY A 78 1.62 -4.74 4.34
CA GLY A 78 1.01 -3.87 5.36
C GLY A 78 1.16 -2.39 5.06
N PHE A 79 2.35 -1.94 4.67
CA PHE A 79 2.55 -0.55 4.22
C PHE A 79 1.71 -0.19 3.00
N GLY A 80 1.50 -1.13 2.08
CA GLY A 80 0.57 -0.96 0.96
C GLY A 80 -0.86 -0.72 1.42
N LEU A 81 -1.35 -1.55 2.35
CA LEU A 81 -2.70 -1.39 2.94
C LEU A 81 -2.84 -0.05 3.66
N LEU A 82 -1.81 0.36 4.41
CA LEU A 82 -1.80 1.62 5.14
C LEU A 82 -1.76 2.84 4.20
N ALA A 83 -0.88 2.83 3.20
CA ALA A 83 -0.77 3.91 2.22
C ALA A 83 -2.08 4.06 1.45
N LEU A 84 -2.68 2.95 1.00
CA LEU A 84 -3.99 2.93 0.35
C LEU A 84 -5.08 3.54 1.24
N SER A 85 -5.08 3.18 2.53
CA SER A 85 -6.02 3.72 3.52
C SER A 85 -5.91 5.23 3.65
N ILE A 86 -4.69 5.73 3.83
CA ILE A 86 -4.42 7.15 4.03
C ILE A 86 -4.79 7.96 2.78
N ALA A 87 -4.59 7.44 1.57
CA ALA A 87 -4.96 8.17 0.36
C ALA A 87 -6.48 8.30 0.18
N TRP A 88 -7.26 7.24 0.39
CA TRP A 88 -8.72 7.37 0.24
C TRP A 88 -9.33 8.20 1.38
N ILE A 89 -8.79 8.13 2.61
CA ILE A 89 -9.22 8.99 3.72
C ILE A 89 -8.95 10.46 3.39
N SER A 90 -7.71 10.81 3.02
CA SER A 90 -7.34 12.18 2.68
C SER A 90 -8.09 12.72 1.46
N GLY A 91 -8.33 11.87 0.44
CA GLY A 91 -9.12 12.23 -0.73
C GLY A 91 -10.58 12.50 -0.38
N SER A 92 -11.15 11.71 0.53
CA SER A 92 -12.52 11.89 1.01
C SER A 92 -12.65 13.17 1.84
N MET A 93 -11.68 13.45 2.72
CA MET A 93 -11.62 14.70 3.48
C MET A 93 -11.54 15.92 2.56
N TRP A 94 -10.67 15.87 1.54
CA TRP A 94 -10.57 16.94 0.56
C TRP A 94 -11.89 17.11 -0.23
N PHE A 95 -12.48 16.02 -0.70
CA PHE A 95 -13.75 16.05 -1.42
C PHE A 95 -14.88 16.68 -0.59
N ILE A 96 -15.01 16.30 0.68
CA ILE A 96 -16.00 16.87 1.60
C ILE A 96 -15.74 18.36 1.82
N ALA A 97 -14.51 18.74 2.16
CA ALA A 97 -14.16 20.14 2.41
C ALA A 97 -14.43 21.03 1.19
N TRP A 98 -14.13 20.52 0.00
CA TRP A 98 -14.40 21.23 -1.24
C TRP A 98 -15.89 21.40 -1.51
N ASN A 99 -16.72 20.37 -1.29
CA ASN A 99 -18.18 20.49 -1.48
C ASN A 99 -18.82 21.43 -0.45
N LEU A 100 -18.28 21.47 0.78
CA LEU A 100 -18.76 22.35 1.85
C LEU A 100 -18.10 23.74 1.85
N GLN A 101 -17.20 24.01 0.89
CA GLN A 101 -16.49 25.29 0.73
C GLN A 101 -15.72 25.72 1.98
N PHE A 102 -15.05 24.78 2.67
CA PHE A 102 -14.23 25.09 3.84
C PHE A 102 -12.92 25.81 3.46
N ASP A 103 -12.48 26.73 4.31
CA ASP A 103 -11.29 27.57 4.09
C ASP A 103 -9.99 26.76 3.93
N TYR A 104 -9.89 25.58 4.55
CA TYR A 104 -8.72 24.71 4.51
C TYR A 104 -8.74 23.68 3.36
N THR A 105 -9.65 23.81 2.40
CA THR A 105 -9.76 22.91 1.23
C THR A 105 -8.44 22.76 0.48
N GLN A 106 -7.72 23.86 0.28
CA GLN A 106 -6.43 23.85 -0.43
C GLN A 106 -5.35 23.08 0.36
N ASN A 107 -5.33 23.19 1.69
CA ASN A 107 -4.40 22.44 2.54
C ASN A 107 -4.66 20.92 2.44
N LEU A 108 -5.94 20.50 2.41
CA LEU A 108 -6.30 19.10 2.25
C LEU A 108 -5.97 18.54 0.86
N LYS A 109 -6.08 19.36 -0.18
CA LYS A 109 -5.61 19.00 -1.53
C LYS A 109 -4.12 18.73 -1.54
N ASP A 110 -3.32 19.63 -0.96
CA ASP A 110 -1.86 19.50 -0.95
C ASP A 110 -1.41 18.33 -0.07
N LEU A 111 -2.12 18.08 1.03
CA LEU A 111 -1.95 16.88 1.85
C LEU A 111 -2.26 15.61 1.05
N HIS A 112 -3.42 15.52 0.40
CA HIS A 112 -3.80 14.37 -0.42
C HIS A 112 -2.77 14.11 -1.53
N LYS A 113 -2.34 15.16 -2.24
CA LYS A 113 -1.31 15.05 -3.28
C LYS A 113 0.00 14.48 -2.74
N THR A 114 0.43 14.93 -1.56
CA THR A 114 1.64 14.43 -0.90
C THR A 114 1.50 12.96 -0.51
N LEU A 115 0.36 12.58 0.07
CA LEU A 115 0.11 11.22 0.55
C LEU A 115 -0.06 10.20 -0.58
N VAL A 116 -0.65 10.61 -1.72
CA VAL A 116 -0.73 9.77 -2.92
C VAL A 116 0.67 9.42 -3.45
N GLY A 117 1.65 10.32 -3.30
CA GLY A 117 3.05 10.03 -3.63
C GLY A 117 3.61 8.79 -2.89
N LEU A 118 3.13 8.51 -1.68
CA LEU A 118 3.51 7.29 -0.94
C LEU A 118 2.97 6.02 -1.63
N ILE A 119 1.74 6.06 -2.16
CA ILE A 119 1.18 4.95 -2.92
C ILE A 119 1.90 4.76 -4.25
N GLU A 120 2.20 5.84 -4.96
CA GLU A 120 2.93 5.77 -6.24
C GLU A 120 4.29 5.10 -6.05
N PHE A 121 5.04 5.53 -5.03
CA PHE A 121 6.30 4.92 -4.64
C PHE A 121 6.12 3.44 -4.26
N TYR A 122 5.11 3.13 -3.44
CA TYR A 122 4.81 1.76 -3.04
C TYR A 122 4.52 0.84 -4.24
N ILE A 123 3.66 1.26 -5.16
CA ILE A 123 3.30 0.47 -6.35
C ILE A 123 4.53 0.20 -7.21
N CYS A 124 5.40 1.20 -7.38
CA CYS A 124 6.65 1.05 -8.13
C CYS A 124 7.57 0.00 -7.49
N VAL A 125 7.89 0.17 -6.21
CA VAL A 125 8.80 -0.74 -5.47
C VAL A 125 8.20 -2.14 -5.36
N HIS A 126 6.93 -2.26 -4.97
CA HIS A 126 6.25 -3.54 -4.83
C HIS A 126 6.13 -4.27 -6.17
N GLY A 127 5.81 -3.56 -7.25
CA GLY A 127 5.72 -4.11 -8.60
C GLY A 127 7.05 -4.68 -9.07
N ILE A 128 8.14 -3.93 -8.90
CA ILE A 128 9.51 -4.40 -9.21
C ILE A 128 9.85 -5.64 -8.39
N MET A 129 9.59 -5.62 -7.08
CA MET A 129 9.85 -6.77 -6.21
C MET A 129 9.03 -8.00 -6.62
N GLY A 130 7.76 -7.83 -6.99
CA GLY A 130 6.93 -8.93 -7.51
C GLY A 130 7.52 -9.58 -8.76
N ILE A 131 8.03 -8.77 -9.69
CA ILE A 131 8.72 -9.25 -10.90
C ILE A 131 10.01 -9.98 -10.54
N VAL A 132 10.83 -9.42 -9.65
CA VAL A 132 12.08 -10.04 -9.16
C VAL A 132 11.78 -11.38 -8.50
N HIS A 133 10.80 -11.44 -7.60
CA HIS A 133 10.38 -12.67 -6.94
C HIS A 133 9.96 -13.74 -7.97
N TYR A 134 9.12 -13.39 -8.94
CA TYR A 134 8.69 -14.31 -10.00
C TYR A 134 9.89 -14.84 -10.82
N PHE A 135 10.78 -13.95 -11.26
CA PHE A 135 11.93 -14.33 -12.08
C PHE A 135 12.92 -15.22 -11.31
N VAL A 136 13.24 -14.86 -10.07
CA VAL A 136 14.13 -15.66 -9.22
C VAL A 136 13.51 -17.03 -8.92
N GLN A 137 12.22 -17.09 -8.64
CA GLN A 137 11.52 -18.37 -8.42
C GLN A 137 11.52 -19.25 -9.67
N ARG A 138 11.41 -18.66 -10.86
CA ARG A 138 11.33 -19.40 -12.12
C ARG A 138 12.68 -19.93 -12.59
N TYR A 139 13.74 -19.12 -12.48
CA TYR A 139 15.04 -19.41 -13.10
C TYR A 139 16.17 -19.66 -12.09
N PHE A 140 16.03 -19.19 -10.86
CA PHE A 140 17.12 -19.09 -9.88
C PHE A 140 16.71 -19.59 -8.49
N ARG A 141 15.96 -20.70 -8.41
CA ARG A 141 15.41 -21.27 -7.15
C ARG A 141 16.42 -21.42 -6.01
N ARG A 142 17.70 -21.63 -6.31
CA ARG A 142 18.79 -21.72 -5.30
C ARG A 142 18.94 -20.47 -4.42
N PHE A 143 18.41 -19.33 -4.86
CA PHE A 143 18.41 -18.06 -4.13
C PHE A 143 17.10 -17.79 -3.38
N ILE A 144 16.15 -18.73 -3.38
CA ILE A 144 15.00 -18.67 -2.48
C ILE A 144 15.40 -19.27 -1.14
N SER A 145 15.08 -18.57 -0.06
CA SER A 145 15.31 -19.05 1.29
C SER A 145 14.38 -20.21 1.61
N ASN A 146 14.92 -21.26 2.25
CA ASN A 146 14.15 -22.40 2.76
C ASN A 146 13.85 -22.24 4.26
N VAL A 147 13.84 -21.01 4.78
CA VAL A 147 13.45 -20.76 6.18
C VAL A 147 11.93 -20.90 6.29
N ASP A 148 11.51 -22.15 6.35
CA ASP A 148 10.20 -22.57 6.82
C ASP A 148 10.40 -23.04 8.27
N ASN A 149 10.15 -22.15 9.24
CA ASN A 149 9.88 -22.43 10.65
C ASN A 149 9.32 -21.18 11.32
#